data_AF-Q91UR0-F1
#
_entry.id   AF-Q91UR0-F1
#
_cell.length_a   1.000
_cell.length_b   1.000
_cell.length_c   1.000
_cell.angle_alpha   90.00
_cell.angle_beta   90.00
_cell.angle_gamma   90.00
#
_symmetry.space_group_name_H-M   'P 1'
#
loop_
_entity.id
_entity.type
_entity.pdbx_description
1 polymer ?
#
loop_
_entity_poly.entity_id
_entity_poly.type
_entity_poly.pdbx_seq_one_letter_code
_entity_poly.pdbx_strand_id
1 'polypeptide(L)'
;MKATLKKSAVPFGIAAVASVTFNLLTTDYSERGALSMVLSLVLSAALSGLFVLGVQLLAARHAETYKRRITENKPTTWKVWLNNVPIGTLSDSEYAAVQLEVFQDARPFLGQLANTAHVALTFAGKLLVAVPLFLFWLFVGAAIVTPESCTETLHALQTASTADVQAFVRLLMTTIATAAIIFVGLMIIVGSRFGFKNHFAAAVADRLRERFNTPAQGDVFVTGMVTAAAPGQPGRVTN
;
A
#
# COMPACT_ATOMS: atom_id res chain seq x y z
N MET A 1 -4.34 31.54 14.95
CA MET A 1 -3.56 30.29 14.85
C MET A 1 -4.30 29.10 15.52
N LYS A 2 -5.59 28.85 15.17
CA LYS A 2 -6.44 27.83 15.82
C LYS A 2 -7.31 26.99 14.86
N ALA A 3 -7.06 27.03 13.55
CA ALA A 3 -7.93 26.39 12.55
C ALA A 3 -7.37 25.11 11.88
N THR A 4 -6.18 24.64 12.27
CA THR A 4 -5.47 23.57 11.54
C THR A 4 -5.68 22.15 12.09
N LEU A 5 -6.36 21.97 13.22
CA LEU A 5 -6.50 20.66 13.87
C LEU A 5 -7.69 19.81 13.38
N LYS A 6 -8.57 20.35 12.53
CA LYS A 6 -9.82 19.65 12.15
C LYS A 6 -9.74 18.82 10.86
N LYS A 7 -8.65 18.93 10.08
CA LYS A 7 -8.53 18.27 8.76
C LYS A 7 -7.74 16.96 8.76
N SER A 8 -7.11 16.58 9.87
CA SER A 8 -6.38 15.31 9.91
C SER A 8 -7.27 14.10 10.12
N ALA A 9 -8.54 14.23 10.57
CA ALA A 9 -9.36 13.11 11.07
C ALA A 9 -9.76 12.01 10.05
N VAL A 10 -9.51 12.18 8.75
CA VAL A 10 -10.04 11.30 7.70
C VAL A 10 -9.29 9.94 7.53
N PRO A 11 -7.95 9.82 7.62
CA PRO A 11 -7.28 8.52 7.59
C PRO A 11 -7.39 7.74 8.92
N PHE A 12 -7.92 8.35 9.99
CA PHE A 12 -8.04 7.72 11.31
C PHE A 12 -9.09 6.60 11.36
N GLY A 13 -10.21 6.78 10.66
CA GLY A 13 -11.31 5.80 10.69
C GLY A 13 -10.98 4.51 9.94
N ILE A 14 -10.30 4.60 8.79
CA ILE A 14 -10.16 3.45 7.90
C ILE A 14 -9.08 2.46 8.36
N ALA A 15 -7.97 2.94 8.92
CA ALA A 15 -6.94 2.06 9.48
C ALA A 15 -7.44 1.28 10.70
N ALA A 16 -8.24 1.93 11.55
CA ALA A 16 -8.87 1.28 12.70
C ALA A 16 -9.91 0.24 12.26
N VAL A 17 -10.74 0.55 11.26
CA VAL A 17 -11.73 -0.39 10.73
C VAL A 17 -11.05 -1.61 10.09
N ALA A 18 -10.02 -1.43 9.26
CA ALA A 18 -9.33 -2.53 8.60
C ALA A 18 -8.67 -3.51 9.59
N SER A 19 -8.07 -2.97 10.67
CA SER A 19 -7.40 -3.78 11.69
C SER A 19 -8.40 -4.51 12.59
N VAL A 20 -9.53 -3.89 12.93
CA VAL A 20 -10.64 -4.55 13.65
C VAL A 20 -11.29 -5.64 12.80
N THR A 21 -11.54 -5.38 11.52
CA THR A 21 -12.11 -6.38 10.60
C THR A 21 -11.16 -7.56 10.40
N PHE A 22 -9.85 -7.33 10.24
CA PHE A 22 -8.86 -8.40 10.14
C PHE A 22 -8.85 -9.27 11.41
N ASN A 23 -8.88 -8.65 12.60
CA ASN A 23 -8.89 -9.38 13.86
C ASN A 23 -10.16 -10.23 14.06
N LEU A 24 -11.32 -9.68 13.65
CA LEU A 24 -12.61 -10.40 13.68
C LEU A 24 -12.64 -11.58 12.69
N LEU A 25 -11.93 -11.50 11.56
CA LEU A 25 -11.89 -12.55 10.54
C LEU A 25 -10.90 -13.68 10.86
N THR A 26 -9.81 -13.39 11.58
CA THR A 26 -8.73 -14.37 11.81
C THR A 26 -8.79 -15.05 13.18
N THR A 27 -9.58 -14.54 14.11
CA THR A 27 -9.60 -15.04 15.49
C THR A 27 -10.73 -16.03 15.66
N ASP A 28 -10.39 -17.30 15.85
CA ASP A 28 -11.37 -18.33 16.19
C ASP A 28 -11.85 -18.13 17.63
N TYR A 29 -13.10 -17.72 17.77
CA TYR A 29 -13.71 -17.31 19.02
C TYR A 29 -14.39 -18.47 19.76
N SER A 30 -14.58 -19.64 19.12
CA SER A 30 -15.46 -20.68 19.67
C SER A 30 -14.82 -21.51 20.80
N GLU A 31 -13.49 -21.52 20.94
CA GLU A 31 -12.80 -22.36 21.93
C GLU A 31 -12.10 -21.58 23.05
N ARG A 32 -12.12 -20.24 23.02
CA ARG A 32 -11.31 -19.46 23.94
C ARG A 32 -12.13 -18.82 25.06
N GLY A 33 -11.72 -19.01 26.32
CA GLY A 33 -12.38 -18.40 27.47
C GLY A 33 -12.35 -16.86 27.41
N ALA A 34 -13.30 -16.19 28.08
CA ALA A 34 -13.52 -14.74 27.99
C ALA A 34 -12.25 -13.86 28.11
N LEU A 35 -11.27 -14.27 28.94
CA LEU A 35 -10.00 -13.57 29.10
C LEU A 35 -9.19 -13.47 27.80
N SER A 36 -9.17 -14.54 27.00
CA SER A 36 -8.42 -14.58 25.73
C SER A 36 -9.10 -13.77 24.62
N MET A 37 -10.44 -13.68 24.64
CA MET A 37 -11.22 -12.78 23.80
C MET A 37 -10.86 -11.32 24.12
N VAL A 38 -10.93 -10.95 25.39
CA VAL A 38 -10.56 -9.60 25.84
C VAL A 38 -9.11 -9.28 25.48
N LEU A 39 -8.18 -10.22 25.70
CA LEU A 39 -6.77 -10.04 25.35
C LEU A 39 -6.57 -9.84 23.84
N SER A 40 -7.26 -10.61 22.99
CA SER A 40 -7.19 -10.45 21.53
C SER A 40 -7.72 -9.08 21.08
N LEU A 41 -8.80 -8.62 21.69
CA LEU A 41 -9.41 -7.33 21.38
C LEU A 41 -8.50 -6.17 21.80
N VAL A 42 -7.92 -6.25 23.00
CA VAL A 42 -6.94 -5.26 23.51
C VAL A 42 -5.71 -5.22 22.61
N LEU A 43 -5.17 -6.38 22.22
CA LEU A 43 -4.01 -6.45 21.34
C LEU A 43 -4.32 -5.87 19.96
N SER A 44 -5.51 -6.15 19.40
CA SER A 44 -5.97 -5.57 18.13
C SER A 44 -6.05 -4.05 18.19
N ALA A 45 -6.61 -3.51 19.28
CA ALA A 45 -6.74 -2.07 19.48
C ALA A 45 -5.37 -1.42 19.64
N ALA A 46 -4.45 -2.06 20.38
CA ALA A 46 -3.07 -1.59 20.55
C ALA A 46 -2.32 -1.56 19.21
N LEU A 47 -2.40 -2.62 18.41
CA LEU A 47 -1.76 -2.69 17.09
C LEU A 47 -2.34 -1.65 16.12
N SER A 48 -3.66 -1.44 16.14
CA SER A 48 -4.33 -0.41 15.36
C SER A 48 -3.84 0.99 15.76
N GLY A 49 -3.73 1.25 17.07
CA GLY A 49 -3.21 2.50 17.60
C GLY A 49 -1.75 2.76 17.20
N LEU A 50 -0.89 1.74 17.31
CA LEU A 50 0.51 1.82 16.87
C LEU A 50 0.63 2.08 15.37
N PHE A 51 -0.21 1.43 14.55
CA PHE A 51 -0.23 1.65 13.11
C PHE A 51 -0.64 3.09 12.78
N VAL A 52 -1.71 3.61 13.40
CA VAL A 52 -2.16 4.99 13.22
C VAL A 52 -1.06 5.99 13.64
N LEU A 53 -0.42 5.77 14.79
CA LEU A 53 0.70 6.59 15.26
C LEU A 53 1.88 6.52 14.29
N GLY A 54 2.23 5.33 13.79
CA GLY A 54 3.29 5.13 12.81
C GLY A 54 3.03 5.90 11.51
N VAL A 55 1.81 5.82 10.97
CA VAL A 55 1.40 6.58 9.79
C VAL A 55 1.49 8.09 10.04
N GLN A 56 1.08 8.57 11.22
CA GLN A 56 1.19 10.00 11.58
C GLN A 56 2.64 10.46 11.66
N LEU A 57 3.51 9.68 12.31
CA LEU A 57 4.93 10.02 12.43
C LEU A 57 5.60 10.06 11.05
N LEU A 58 5.28 9.11 10.18
CA LEU A 58 5.77 9.12 8.80
C LEU A 58 5.24 10.33 8.03
N ALA A 59 3.95 10.64 8.13
CA ALA A 59 3.36 11.80 7.49
C ALA A 59 3.97 13.12 7.97
N ALA A 60 4.19 13.26 9.29
CA ALA A 60 4.85 14.42 9.87
C ALA A 60 6.30 14.54 9.38
N ARG A 61 7.06 13.44 9.36
CA ARG A 61 8.44 13.42 8.83
C ARG A 61 8.50 13.82 7.36
N HIS A 62 7.54 13.37 6.54
CA HIS A 62 7.44 13.76 5.14
C HIS A 62 7.13 15.25 4.98
N ALA A 63 6.17 15.77 5.75
CA ALA A 63 5.85 17.19 5.74
C ALA A 63 7.05 18.06 6.15
N GLU A 64 7.78 17.68 7.20
CA GLU A 64 9.01 18.37 7.63
C GLU A 64 10.11 18.29 6.57
N THR A 65 10.21 17.18 5.84
CA THR A 65 11.15 17.05 4.73
C THR A 65 10.86 18.07 3.62
N TYR A 66 9.58 18.28 3.27
CA TYR A 66 9.21 19.30 2.29
C TYR A 66 9.49 20.71 2.81
N LYS A 67 9.11 21.02 4.05
CA LYS A 67 9.42 22.32 4.68
C LYS A 67 10.91 22.61 4.67
N ARG A 68 11.73 21.62 5.02
CA ARG A 68 13.19 21.75 4.99
C ARG A 68 13.71 22.06 3.59
N ARG A 69 13.20 21.38 2.55
CA ARG A 69 13.58 21.67 1.14
C ARG A 69 13.17 23.09 0.71
N ILE A 70 12.01 23.56 1.15
CA ILE A 70 11.56 24.94 0.90
C ILE A 70 12.56 25.93 1.52
N THR A 71 13.01 25.69 2.76
CA THR A 71 13.96 26.57 3.45
C THR A 71 15.39 26.48 2.92
N GLU A 72 15.89 25.27 2.67
CA GLU A 72 17.26 25.04 2.19
C GLU A 72 17.48 25.49 0.75
N ASN A 73 16.41 25.52 -0.06
CA ASN A 73 16.40 25.87 -1.48
C ASN A 73 17.63 25.36 -2.23
N LYS A 74 17.75 24.03 -2.33
CA LYS A 74 18.89 23.37 -2.96
C LYS A 74 19.09 23.88 -4.40
N PRO A 75 20.33 23.91 -4.91
CA PRO A 75 20.65 24.32 -6.28
C PRO A 75 20.24 23.25 -7.32
N THR A 76 19.03 22.71 -7.17
CA THR A 76 18.42 21.76 -8.08
C THR A 76 17.32 22.48 -8.83
N THR A 77 17.40 22.50 -10.15
CA THR A 77 16.34 22.99 -11.02
C THR A 77 15.58 21.81 -11.59
N TRP A 78 14.27 21.82 -11.42
CA TRP A 78 13.37 20.79 -11.88
C TRP A 78 12.77 21.19 -13.23
N LYS A 79 13.06 20.44 -14.29
CA LYS A 79 12.36 20.58 -15.58
C LYS A 79 11.05 19.81 -15.54
N VAL A 80 9.96 20.49 -15.90
CA VAL A 80 8.63 19.90 -15.97
C VAL A 80 8.29 19.60 -17.42
N TRP A 81 7.87 18.37 -17.67
CA TRP A 81 7.50 17.87 -18.98
C TRP A 81 6.04 17.46 -18.98
N LEU A 82 5.35 17.72 -20.08
CA LEU A 82 4.00 17.22 -20.35
C LEU A 82 4.03 16.53 -21.71
N ASN A 83 3.70 15.23 -21.76
CA ASN A 83 3.72 14.45 -23.00
C ASN A 83 5.05 14.59 -23.78
N ASN A 84 6.18 14.55 -23.08
CA ASN A 84 7.53 14.76 -23.61
C ASN A 84 7.83 16.18 -24.13
N VAL A 85 6.95 17.15 -23.91
CA VAL A 85 7.19 18.56 -24.23
C VAL A 85 7.59 19.31 -22.95
N PRO A 86 8.74 20.01 -22.93
CA PRO A 86 9.13 20.79 -21.77
C PRO A 86 8.22 22.01 -21.63
N ILE A 87 7.50 22.11 -20.51
CA ILE A 87 6.54 23.20 -20.27
C ILE A 87 7.11 24.29 -19.36
N GLY A 88 8.17 24.00 -18.61
CA GLY A 88 8.82 24.99 -17.76
C GLY A 88 9.82 24.41 -16.77
N THR A 89 10.33 25.27 -15.90
CA THR A 89 11.30 24.91 -14.86
C THR A 89 10.87 25.46 -13.51
N LEU A 90 11.19 24.74 -12.43
CA LEU A 90 10.95 25.14 -11.04
C LEU A 90 12.25 25.05 -10.25
N SER A 91 12.43 25.93 -9.27
CA SER A 91 13.43 25.73 -8.22
C SER A 91 13.03 24.58 -7.28
N ASP A 92 13.98 24.04 -6.52
CA ASP A 92 13.69 22.97 -5.55
C ASP A 92 12.65 23.39 -4.51
N SER A 93 12.78 24.62 -3.99
CA SER A 93 11.85 25.18 -3.01
C SER A 93 10.42 25.29 -3.57
N GLU A 94 10.28 25.76 -4.81
CA GLU A 94 8.99 25.85 -5.48
C GLU A 94 8.35 24.49 -5.74
N TYR A 95 9.14 23.51 -6.17
CA TYR A 95 8.62 22.16 -6.38
C TYR A 95 8.21 21.51 -5.05
N ALA A 96 9.02 21.67 -4.00
CA ALA A 96 8.70 21.19 -2.67
C ALA A 96 7.45 21.87 -2.08
N ALA A 97 7.21 23.15 -2.38
CA ALA A 97 6.00 23.85 -1.97
C ALA A 97 4.74 23.26 -2.62
N VAL A 98 4.77 22.95 -3.92
CA VAL A 98 3.66 22.27 -4.60
C VAL A 98 3.41 20.89 -3.99
N GLN A 99 4.48 20.12 -3.72
CA GLN A 99 4.36 18.81 -3.07
C GLN A 99 3.73 18.91 -1.67
N LEU A 100 4.14 19.91 -0.87
CA LEU A 100 3.60 20.14 0.46
C LEU A 100 2.12 20.56 0.42
N GLU A 101 1.73 21.42 -0.53
CA GLU A 101 0.33 21.83 -0.71
C GLU A 101 -0.56 20.63 -1.03
N VAL A 102 -0.15 19.78 -1.98
CA VAL A 102 -0.89 18.55 -2.32
C VAL A 102 -0.93 17.59 -1.14
N PHE A 103 0.14 17.49 -0.37
CA PHE A 103 0.19 16.65 0.83
C PHE A 103 -0.72 17.16 1.95
N GLN A 104 -1.09 18.44 1.96
CA GLN A 104 -2.03 19.02 2.92
C GLN A 104 -3.49 18.89 2.47
N ASP A 105 -3.74 18.57 1.19
CA ASP A 105 -5.07 18.26 0.69
C ASP A 105 -5.48 16.83 1.06
N ALA A 106 -6.69 16.65 1.59
CA ALA A 106 -7.24 15.36 1.96
C ALA A 106 -7.78 14.56 0.75
N ARG A 107 -8.06 15.21 -0.38
CA ARG A 107 -8.66 14.55 -1.56
C ARG A 107 -7.77 13.46 -2.16
N PRO A 108 -6.45 13.67 -2.35
CA PRO A 108 -5.57 12.61 -2.86
C PRO A 108 -5.47 11.42 -1.89
N PHE A 109 -5.55 11.64 -0.57
CA PHE A 109 -5.59 10.56 0.42
C PHE A 109 -6.83 9.69 0.26
N LEU A 110 -8.01 10.31 0.14
CA LEU A 110 -9.26 9.58 -0.07
C LEU A 110 -9.24 8.78 -1.38
N GLY A 111 -8.74 9.39 -2.46
CA GLY A 111 -8.57 8.71 -3.75
C GLY A 111 -7.60 7.53 -3.64
N GLN A 112 -6.45 7.73 -3.00
CA GLN A 112 -5.46 6.68 -2.79
C GLN A 112 -6.01 5.53 -1.95
N LEU A 113 -6.81 5.85 -0.93
CA LEU A 113 -7.45 4.85 -0.09
C LEU A 113 -8.48 4.02 -0.87
N ALA A 114 -9.37 4.67 -1.61
CA ALA A 114 -10.35 3.99 -2.45
C ALA A 114 -9.66 3.12 -3.52
N ASN A 115 -8.59 3.63 -4.14
CA ASN A 115 -7.78 2.87 -5.08
C ASN A 115 -7.11 1.66 -4.42
N THR A 116 -6.53 1.82 -3.23
CA THR A 116 -5.93 0.69 -2.49
C THR A 116 -7.00 -0.34 -2.09
N ALA A 117 -8.19 0.09 -1.67
CA ALA A 117 -9.31 -0.80 -1.38
C ALA A 117 -9.78 -1.55 -2.64
N HIS A 118 -9.88 -0.86 -3.78
CA HIS A 118 -10.24 -1.46 -5.06
C HIS A 118 -9.19 -2.49 -5.51
N VAL A 119 -7.90 -2.16 -5.37
CA VAL A 119 -6.78 -3.08 -5.62
C VAL A 119 -6.90 -4.32 -4.73
N ALA A 120 -7.16 -4.14 -3.43
CA ALA A 120 -7.32 -5.24 -2.47
C ALA A 120 -8.52 -6.13 -2.81
N LEU A 121 -9.67 -5.55 -3.17
CA LEU A 121 -10.86 -6.31 -3.58
C LEU A 121 -10.63 -7.07 -4.89
N THR A 122 -9.99 -6.44 -5.87
CA THR A 122 -9.61 -7.08 -7.14
C THR A 122 -8.67 -8.25 -6.89
N PHE A 123 -7.71 -8.04 -6.00
CA PHE A 123 -6.76 -9.07 -5.59
C PHE A 123 -7.46 -10.24 -4.87
N ALA A 124 -8.36 -9.96 -3.92
CA ALA A 124 -9.16 -10.96 -3.24
C ALA A 124 -10.04 -11.76 -4.23
N GLY A 125 -10.69 -11.07 -5.17
CA GLY A 125 -11.47 -11.73 -6.23
C GLY A 125 -10.64 -12.66 -7.09
N LYS A 126 -9.40 -12.27 -7.44
CA LYS A 126 -8.46 -13.16 -8.16
C LYS A 126 -8.06 -14.37 -7.33
N LEU A 127 -7.77 -14.20 -6.04
CA LEU A 127 -7.44 -15.31 -5.15
C LEU A 127 -8.62 -16.29 -4.99
N LEU A 128 -9.86 -15.80 -4.91
CA LEU A 128 -11.05 -16.65 -4.81
C LEU A 128 -11.23 -17.60 -6.00
N VAL A 129 -10.69 -17.26 -7.16
CA VAL A 129 -10.71 -18.15 -8.35
C VAL A 129 -9.41 -18.96 -8.45
N ALA A 130 -8.26 -18.33 -8.22
CA ALA A 130 -6.95 -18.94 -8.39
C ALA A 130 -6.69 -20.05 -7.36
N VAL A 131 -7.08 -19.85 -6.10
CA VAL A 131 -6.83 -20.82 -5.03
C VAL A 131 -7.59 -22.12 -5.25
N PRO A 132 -8.93 -22.13 -5.48
CA PRO A 132 -9.65 -23.37 -5.76
C PRO A 132 -9.12 -24.08 -7.00
N LEU A 133 -8.79 -23.33 -8.06
CA LEU A 133 -8.22 -23.90 -9.27
C LEU A 133 -6.85 -24.56 -9.00
N PHE A 134 -5.98 -23.91 -8.23
CA PHE A 134 -4.68 -24.45 -7.84
C PHE A 134 -4.84 -25.72 -6.99
N LEU A 135 -5.72 -25.69 -5.99
CA LEU A 135 -6.02 -26.86 -5.14
C LEU A 135 -6.59 -28.02 -5.97
N PHE A 136 -7.47 -27.74 -6.92
CA PHE A 136 -8.00 -28.74 -7.84
C PHE A 136 -6.88 -29.44 -8.62
N TRP A 137 -5.96 -28.67 -9.23
CA TRP A 137 -4.85 -29.24 -9.97
C TRP A 137 -3.85 -29.98 -9.09
N LEU A 138 -3.62 -29.50 -7.86
CA LEU A 138 -2.79 -30.19 -6.89
C LEU A 138 -3.39 -31.54 -6.50
N PHE A 139 -4.70 -31.60 -6.31
CA PHE A 139 -5.43 -32.84 -6.05
C PHE A 139 -5.38 -33.80 -7.24
N VAL A 140 -5.61 -33.31 -8.47
CA VAL A 140 -5.49 -34.12 -9.69
C VAL A 140 -4.06 -34.68 -9.84
N GLY A 141 -3.04 -33.86 -9.60
CA GLY A 141 -1.64 -34.30 -9.62
C GLY A 141 -1.36 -35.38 -8.58
N ALA A 142 -1.83 -35.20 -7.34
CA ALA A 142 -1.70 -36.20 -6.29
C ALA A 142 -2.41 -37.52 -6.63
N ALA A 143 -3.60 -37.46 -7.25
CA ALA A 143 -4.35 -38.65 -7.65
C ALA A 143 -3.65 -39.44 -8.77
N ILE A 144 -2.92 -38.76 -9.67
CA ILE A 144 -2.15 -39.43 -10.73
C ILE A 144 -0.89 -40.09 -10.18
N VAL A 145 -0.18 -39.44 -9.25
CA VAL A 145 1.11 -39.93 -8.74
C VAL A 145 0.93 -40.97 -7.63
N THR A 146 -0.05 -40.79 -6.76
CA THR A 146 -0.32 -41.66 -5.59
C THR A 146 -1.83 -41.82 -5.38
N PRO A 147 -2.50 -42.65 -6.21
CA PRO A 147 -3.96 -42.82 -6.14
C PRO A 147 -4.45 -43.42 -4.81
N GLU A 148 -3.66 -44.31 -4.21
CA GLU A 148 -3.99 -44.98 -2.94
C GLU A 148 -4.13 -43.97 -1.79
N SER A 149 -3.22 -42.98 -1.72
CA SER A 149 -3.25 -41.93 -0.71
C SER A 149 -4.50 -41.05 -0.80
N CYS A 150 -5.06 -40.84 -1.99
CA CYS A 150 -6.31 -40.09 -2.14
C CYS A 150 -7.51 -40.83 -1.52
N THR A 151 -7.59 -42.16 -1.70
CA THR A 151 -8.67 -42.97 -1.13
C THR A 151 -8.57 -43.07 0.39
N GLU A 152 -7.36 -43.21 0.93
CA GLU A 152 -7.11 -43.21 2.38
C GLU A 152 -7.46 -41.87 3.02
N THR A 153 -7.12 -40.76 2.37
CA THR A 153 -7.44 -39.41 2.87
C THR A 153 -8.94 -39.18 2.91
N LEU A 154 -9.69 -39.65 1.90
CA LEU A 154 -11.15 -39.55 1.87
C LEU A 154 -11.81 -40.39 2.97
N HIS A 155 -11.31 -41.60 3.19
CA HIS A 155 -11.81 -42.48 4.24
C HIS A 155 -11.49 -41.91 5.63
N ALA A 156 -10.28 -41.39 5.84
CA ALA A 156 -9.87 -40.74 7.08
C ALA A 156 -10.75 -39.51 7.39
N LEU A 157 -11.18 -38.76 6.36
CA LEU A 157 -12.08 -37.61 6.54
C LEU A 157 -13.48 -38.03 7.01
N GLN A 158 -13.97 -39.20 6.58
CA GLN A 158 -15.31 -39.69 6.95
C GLN A 158 -15.38 -40.15 8.41
N THR A 159 -14.26 -40.64 8.96
CA THR A 159 -14.16 -41.09 10.35
C THR A 159 -13.47 -40.08 11.26
N ALA A 160 -13.19 -38.87 10.75
CA ALA A 160 -12.40 -37.86 11.45
C ALA A 160 -13.12 -37.35 12.71
N SER A 161 -12.39 -37.22 13.81
CA SER A 161 -12.86 -36.51 14.99
C SER A 161 -12.85 -35.00 14.77
N THR A 162 -13.55 -34.24 15.62
CA THR A 162 -13.53 -32.76 15.56
C THR A 162 -12.12 -32.18 15.65
N ALA A 163 -11.22 -32.83 16.40
CA ALA A 163 -9.82 -32.43 16.52
C ALA A 163 -9.04 -32.64 15.20
N ASP A 164 -9.31 -33.73 14.49
CA ASP A 164 -8.68 -34.02 13.20
C ASP A 164 -9.15 -33.03 12.13
N VAL A 165 -10.44 -32.67 12.16
CA VAL A 165 -10.99 -31.63 11.27
C VAL A 165 -10.32 -30.28 11.53
N GLN A 166 -10.11 -29.88 12.78
CA GLN A 166 -9.40 -28.63 13.09
C GLN A 166 -7.94 -28.65 12.60
N ALA A 167 -7.22 -29.76 12.80
CA ALA A 167 -5.86 -29.91 12.31
C ALA A 167 -5.80 -29.82 10.76
N PHE A 168 -6.75 -30.46 10.09
CA PHE A 168 -6.89 -30.39 8.63
C PHE A 168 -7.19 -28.97 8.14
N VAL A 169 -8.11 -28.24 8.80
CA VAL A 169 -8.41 -26.84 8.47
C VAL A 169 -7.18 -25.96 8.62
N ARG A 170 -6.36 -26.14 9.67
CA ARG A 170 -5.11 -25.38 9.85
C ARG A 170 -4.10 -25.66 8.74
N LEU A 171 -3.95 -26.92 8.36
CA LEU A 171 -3.08 -27.32 7.25
C LEU A 171 -3.57 -26.71 5.92
N LEU A 172 -4.88 -26.76 5.67
CA LEU A 172 -5.51 -26.17 4.49
C LEU A 172 -5.29 -24.65 4.44
N MET A 173 -5.50 -23.95 5.56
CA MET A 173 -5.27 -22.50 5.65
C MET A 173 -3.81 -22.13 5.39
N THR A 174 -2.87 -22.93 5.89
CA THR A 174 -1.43 -22.72 5.65
C THR A 174 -1.08 -22.96 4.18
N THR A 175 -1.68 -23.99 3.56
CA THR A 175 -1.51 -24.30 2.13
C THR A 175 -2.06 -23.19 1.25
N ILE A 176 -3.26 -22.67 1.57
CA ILE A 176 -3.89 -21.54 0.88
C ILE A 176 -3.01 -20.28 1.01
N ALA A 177 -2.50 -20.00 2.21
CA ALA A 177 -1.62 -18.86 2.43
C ALA A 177 -0.33 -18.95 1.60
N THR A 178 0.31 -20.12 1.58
CA THR A 178 1.51 -20.36 0.77
C THR A 178 1.22 -20.21 -0.74
N ALA A 179 0.12 -20.79 -1.22
CA ALA A 179 -0.30 -20.65 -2.62
C ALA A 179 -0.57 -19.19 -2.99
N ALA A 180 -1.23 -18.43 -2.10
CA ALA A 180 -1.46 -17.00 -2.30
C ALA A 180 -0.15 -16.20 -2.37
N ILE A 181 0.82 -16.49 -1.50
CA ILE A 181 2.15 -15.83 -1.52
C ILE A 181 2.88 -16.11 -2.84
N ILE A 182 2.91 -17.37 -3.28
CA ILE A 182 3.53 -17.75 -4.56
C ILE A 182 2.85 -17.03 -5.72
N PHE A 183 1.52 -17.01 -5.73
CA PHE A 183 0.75 -16.33 -6.77
C PHE A 183 0.99 -14.82 -6.81
N VAL A 184 1.06 -14.16 -5.64
CA VAL A 184 1.46 -12.75 -5.53
C VAL A 184 2.84 -12.52 -6.10
N GLY A 185 3.81 -13.35 -5.69
CA GLY A 185 5.19 -13.26 -6.17
C GLY A 185 5.27 -13.36 -7.69
N LEU A 186 4.56 -14.34 -8.28
CA LEU A 186 4.48 -14.50 -9.73
C LEU A 186 3.83 -13.29 -10.42
N MET A 187 2.74 -12.77 -9.86
CA MET A 187 2.06 -11.58 -10.40
C MET A 187 2.94 -10.34 -10.37
N ILE A 188 3.79 -10.19 -9.34
CA ILE A 188 4.80 -9.12 -9.27
C ILE A 188 5.84 -9.28 -10.37
N ILE A 189 6.37 -10.50 -10.57
CA ILE A 189 7.36 -10.80 -11.62
C ILE A 189 6.80 -10.52 -13.03
N VAL A 190 5.54 -10.90 -13.28
CA VAL A 190 4.85 -10.68 -14.57
C VAL A 190 4.45 -9.21 -14.76
N GLY A 191 4.66 -8.35 -13.76
CA GLY A 191 4.38 -6.92 -13.86
C GLY A 191 2.89 -6.59 -13.85
N SER A 192 2.05 -7.45 -13.25
CA SER A 192 0.62 -7.21 -13.13
C SER A 192 0.36 -5.98 -12.27
N ARG A 193 0.00 -4.88 -12.91
CA ARG A 193 -0.47 -3.65 -12.24
C ARG A 193 -1.93 -3.86 -11.90
N PHE A 194 -2.25 -4.10 -10.63
CA PHE A 194 -3.60 -4.34 -10.12
C PHE A 194 -4.52 -3.10 -10.18
N GLY A 195 -4.39 -2.27 -11.22
CA GLY A 195 -5.10 -1.00 -11.35
C GLY A 195 -4.58 0.10 -10.42
N PHE A 196 -3.45 -0.10 -9.74
CA PHE A 196 -2.93 0.86 -8.78
C PHE A 196 -2.59 2.20 -9.47
N LYS A 197 -3.33 3.26 -9.10
CA LYS A 197 -3.03 4.64 -9.49
C LYS A 197 -2.49 5.42 -8.30
N ASN A 198 -1.46 6.23 -8.56
CA ASN A 198 -0.91 7.15 -7.56
C ASN A 198 -1.66 8.49 -7.63
N HIS A 199 -2.63 8.67 -6.73
CA HIS A 199 -3.46 9.89 -6.70
C HIS A 199 -2.70 11.13 -6.24
N PHE A 200 -1.61 10.96 -5.48
CA PHE A 200 -0.74 12.08 -5.11
C PHE A 200 0.06 12.60 -6.31
N ALA A 201 0.63 11.69 -7.10
CA ALA A 201 1.35 12.07 -8.32
C ALA A 201 0.41 12.78 -9.31
N ALA A 202 -0.82 12.27 -9.47
CA ALA A 202 -1.85 12.91 -10.28
C ALA A 202 -2.19 14.33 -9.77
N ALA A 203 -2.41 14.50 -8.47
CA ALA A 203 -2.70 15.81 -7.89
C ALA A 203 -1.52 16.80 -8.01
N VAL A 204 -0.27 16.34 -7.85
CA VAL A 204 0.92 17.17 -8.13
C VAL A 204 0.96 17.57 -9.60
N ALA A 205 0.70 16.63 -10.52
CA ALA A 205 0.63 16.92 -11.95
C ALA A 205 -0.44 17.98 -12.27
N ASP A 206 -1.63 17.88 -11.66
CA ASP A 206 -2.72 18.83 -11.85
C ASP A 206 -2.31 20.25 -11.39
N ARG A 207 -1.70 20.37 -10.21
CA ARG A 207 -1.19 21.67 -9.72
C ARG A 207 -0.08 22.23 -10.59
N LEU A 208 0.80 21.38 -11.14
CA LEU A 208 1.82 21.82 -12.09
C LEU A 208 1.19 22.35 -13.38
N ARG A 209 0.15 21.68 -13.92
CA ARG A 209 -0.54 22.16 -15.12
C ARG A 209 -1.25 23.49 -14.90
N GLU A 210 -1.92 23.66 -13.76
CA GLU A 210 -2.52 24.94 -13.36
C GLU A 210 -1.46 26.04 -13.29
N ARG A 211 -0.30 25.75 -12.69
CA ARG A 211 0.79 26.72 -12.53
C ARG A 211 1.42 27.17 -13.85
N PHE A 212 1.58 26.26 -14.81
CA PHE A 212 2.11 26.56 -16.14
C PHE A 212 1.02 26.97 -17.15
N ASN A 213 -0.23 27.09 -16.70
CA ASN A 213 -1.39 27.41 -17.52
C ASN A 213 -1.53 26.52 -18.77
N THR A 214 -1.29 25.22 -18.58
CA THR A 214 -1.29 24.24 -19.67
C THR A 214 -2.61 23.45 -19.67
N PRO A 215 -3.52 23.69 -20.64
CA PRO A 215 -4.81 22.99 -20.68
C PRO A 215 -4.70 21.54 -21.19
N ALA A 216 -3.57 21.16 -21.77
CA ALA A 216 -3.37 19.83 -22.32
C ALA A 216 -3.35 18.75 -21.21
N GLN A 217 -4.12 17.70 -21.41
CA GLN A 217 -4.10 16.52 -20.56
C GLN A 217 -2.98 15.55 -20.99
N GLY A 218 -2.49 14.75 -20.04
CA GLY A 218 -1.48 13.72 -20.32
C GLY A 218 -0.44 13.58 -19.22
N ASP A 219 0.61 12.80 -19.47
CA ASP A 219 1.57 12.45 -18.42
C ASP A 219 2.51 13.62 -18.12
N VAL A 220 2.51 14.04 -16.86
CA VAL A 220 3.46 15.03 -16.33
C VAL A 220 4.56 14.28 -15.60
N PHE A 221 5.80 14.54 -15.98
CA PHE A 221 6.96 14.05 -15.26
C PHE A 221 7.95 15.18 -15.03
N VAL A 222 8.70 15.06 -13.93
CA VAL A 222 9.63 16.08 -13.48
C VAL A 222 11.02 15.48 -13.40
N THR A 223 11.99 16.14 -14.04
CA THR A 223 13.40 15.69 -14.05
C THR A 223 14.25 16.71 -13.31
N GLY A 224 14.95 16.28 -12.26
CA GLY A 224 15.87 17.11 -11.51
C GLY A 224 17.20 17.23 -12.23
N MET A 225 17.66 18.46 -12.43
CA MET A 225 19.01 18.76 -12.90
C MET A 225 19.74 19.47 -11.77
N VAL A 226 20.87 18.92 -11.35
CA VAL A 226 21.78 19.63 -10.44
C VAL A 226 22.40 20.76 -11.24
N THR A 227 22.11 22.00 -10.86
CA THR A 227 22.70 23.15 -11.51
C THR A 227 24.13 23.23 -11.02
N ALA A 228 25.10 22.88 -11.87
CA ALA A 228 26.50 23.10 -11.56
C ALA A 228 26.69 24.59 -11.24
N ALA A 229 27.47 24.89 -10.20
CA ALA A 229 27.81 26.27 -9.86
C ALA A 229 28.32 26.99 -11.12
N ALA A 230 27.82 28.20 -11.37
CA ALA A 230 28.18 28.97 -12.54
C ALA A 230 29.72 29.05 -12.68
N PRO A 231 30.28 28.93 -13.90
CA PRO A 231 31.71 29.07 -14.13
C PRO A 231 32.12 30.51 -13.76
N GLY A 232 32.67 30.68 -12.56
CA GLY A 232 33.06 32.00 -12.04
C GLY A 232 33.03 32.14 -10.52
N GLN A 233 32.47 31.19 -9.76
CA GLN A 233 32.58 31.22 -8.30
C GLN A 233 33.75 30.33 -7.85
N PRO A 234 34.87 30.91 -7.33
CA PRO A 234 36.00 30.13 -6.87
C PRO A 234 35.56 29.22 -5.73
N GLY A 235 35.62 27.91 -5.98
CA GLY A 235 35.28 26.87 -5.04
C GLY A 235 36.15 26.99 -3.79
N ARG A 236 35.50 27.13 -2.63
CA ARG A 236 36.16 26.92 -1.34
C ARG A 236 36.44 25.43 -1.22
N VAL A 237 37.69 25.06 -1.45
CA VAL A 237 38.21 23.73 -1.12
C VAL A 237 38.23 23.63 0.41
N THR A 238 37.43 22.72 0.96
CA THR A 238 37.63 22.24 2.33
C THR A 238 38.07 20.79 2.24
N ASN A 239 39.25 20.53 2.80
CA ASN A 239 39.82 19.20 3.02
C ASN A 239 38.86 18.28 3.79
#